data_AF-A0A1V9DGW4-F1
#
_entry.id   AF-A0A1V9DGW4-F1
#
_cell.length_a   1.000
_cell.length_b   1.000
_cell.length_c   1.000
_cell.angle_alpha   90.00
_cell.angle_beta   90.00
_cell.angle_gamma   90.00
#
_symmetry.space_group_name_H-M   'P 1'
#
loop_
_entity.id
_entity.type
_entity.pdbx_description
1 polymer ?
#
loop_
_entity_poly.entity_id
_entity_poly.type
_entity_poly.pdbx_seq_one_letter_code
_entity_poly.pdbx_strand_id
1 'polypeptide(L)'
;LQARLQPLFSTHFQRETWLVQTGESEVEVAFDRGAVATETLSEDLFEVELELKSGQRGDMMTFAQQLIGMGGLRLGSLSKAARGYQLAQGNPPRPLRPFPLLKAAPKATVEEGMVTAMSGALSHWQYHEEVWLRGNAEAQRSVVEALEALRQAFSLFGALVPRKASSELRQKLTTLEETLAEPVKDAQALSFSALSVETQLALTHWLVESQWRRWIDAKNQAKLDGSFKRFSDIMLSRIAADLKETFSDVQQPNEYHDKATRLSRQLLAVHLLAGAYAPEAVAVWLAPWQELQTSIAQHQDRWLQSLAAQAMRQPAFWLNSSTPR
;
A
#
# COMPACT_ATOMS: atom_id res chain seq x y z
N LEU A 1 10.77 10.01 36.08
CA LEU A 1 10.45 9.17 34.90
C LEU A 1 11.12 7.80 34.98
N GLN A 2 12.44 7.73 35.21
CA GLN A 2 13.18 6.45 35.31
C GLN A 2 12.62 5.46 36.35
N ALA A 3 12.19 5.94 37.52
CA ALA A 3 11.58 5.11 38.57
C ALA A 3 10.19 4.49 38.22
N ARG A 4 9.58 4.87 37.08
CA ARG A 4 8.30 4.32 36.60
C ARG A 4 8.47 3.24 35.53
N LEU A 5 9.70 2.93 35.11
CA LEU A 5 9.97 1.90 34.13
C LEU A 5 9.79 0.52 34.76
N GLN A 6 9.03 -0.34 34.08
CA GLN A 6 8.84 -1.74 34.45
C GLN A 6 9.15 -2.62 33.24
N PRO A 7 9.73 -3.82 33.42
CA PRO A 7 9.87 -4.79 32.34
C PRO A 7 8.48 -5.20 31.84
N LEU A 8 8.23 -5.06 30.53
CA LEU A 8 6.96 -5.46 29.92
C LEU A 8 7.08 -6.78 29.14
N PHE A 9 8.24 -7.00 28.52
CA PHE A 9 8.57 -8.19 27.74
C PHE A 9 10.09 -8.32 27.65
N SER A 10 10.57 -9.47 27.19
CA SER A 10 11.98 -9.73 26.88
C SER A 10 12.12 -10.25 25.45
N THR A 11 13.31 -10.10 24.89
CA THR A 11 13.72 -10.73 23.62
C THR A 11 14.94 -11.59 23.92
N HIS A 12 14.81 -12.90 23.81
CA HIS A 12 15.90 -13.84 24.08
C HIS A 12 16.14 -14.71 22.85
N PHE A 13 17.32 -14.56 22.24
CA PHE A 13 17.65 -15.23 20.99
C PHE A 13 19.15 -15.43 20.83
N GLN A 14 19.52 -16.41 20.01
CA GLN A 14 20.86 -16.61 19.49
C GLN A 14 20.98 -15.84 18.18
N ARG A 15 22.07 -15.08 18.03
CA ARG A 15 22.39 -14.31 16.83
C ARG A 15 23.63 -14.88 16.17
N GLU A 16 23.49 -15.35 14.94
CA GLU A 16 24.61 -15.66 14.05
C GLU A 16 24.85 -14.46 13.14
N THR A 17 26.12 -14.07 12.94
CA THR A 17 26.46 -12.89 12.13
C THR A 17 27.48 -13.24 11.05
N TRP A 18 27.29 -12.67 9.87
CA TRP A 18 28.24 -12.71 8.77
C TRP A 18 28.44 -11.30 8.22
N LEU A 19 29.69 -10.89 8.06
CA LEU A 19 30.03 -9.66 7.38
C LEU A 19 30.30 -9.98 5.90
N VAL A 20 29.43 -9.51 5.01
CA VAL A 20 29.45 -9.85 3.59
C VAL A 20 29.83 -8.63 2.78
N GLN A 21 30.84 -8.80 1.92
CA GLN A 21 31.22 -7.81 0.92
C GLN A 21 30.35 -8.01 -0.32
N THR A 22 29.67 -6.95 -0.76
CA THR A 22 28.80 -6.94 -1.94
C THR A 22 29.00 -5.64 -2.71
N GLY A 23 29.48 -5.74 -3.96
CA GLY A 23 29.87 -4.56 -4.73
C GLY A 23 30.98 -3.76 -4.03
N GLU A 24 30.72 -2.49 -3.76
CA GLU A 24 31.61 -1.58 -3.01
C GLU A 24 31.14 -1.39 -1.55
N SER A 25 30.25 -2.27 -1.09
CA SER A 25 29.55 -2.13 0.19
C SER A 25 29.80 -3.31 1.12
N GLU A 26 29.69 -3.03 2.41
CA GLU A 26 29.77 -4.03 3.48
C GLU A 26 28.42 -4.14 4.18
N VAL A 27 27.85 -5.34 4.19
CA VAL A 27 26.55 -5.64 4.78
C VAL A 27 26.74 -6.70 5.87
N GLU A 28 26.27 -6.38 7.08
CA GLU A 28 26.14 -7.37 8.14
C GLU A 28 24.82 -8.12 7.97
N VAL A 29 24.91 -9.44 7.90
CA VAL A 29 23.78 -10.35 7.91
C VAL A 29 23.67 -10.90 9.32
N ALA A 30 22.57 -10.60 10.00
CA ALA A 30 22.28 -11.14 11.32
C ALA A 30 21.09 -12.12 11.22
N PHE A 31 21.31 -13.37 11.62
CA PHE A 31 20.25 -14.38 11.71
C PHE A 31 19.91 -14.64 13.17
N ASP A 32 18.68 -14.31 13.53
CA ASP A 32 18.20 -14.39 14.91
C ASP A 32 17.23 -15.56 15.09
N ARG A 33 17.50 -16.40 16.08
CA ARG A 33 16.66 -17.53 16.48
C ARG A 33 16.38 -17.53 17.96
N GLY A 34 15.11 -17.43 18.35
CA GLY A 34 14.71 -17.40 19.75
C GLY A 34 13.25 -17.04 19.92
N ALA A 35 12.96 -16.16 20.87
CA ALA A 35 11.60 -15.72 21.14
C ALA A 35 11.52 -14.28 21.64
N VAL A 36 10.37 -13.66 21.39
CA VAL A 36 9.90 -12.47 22.11
C VAL A 36 8.83 -12.96 23.09
N ALA A 37 8.96 -12.62 24.37
CA ALA A 37 8.09 -13.19 25.41
C ALA A 37 7.73 -12.19 26.51
N THR A 38 6.53 -12.36 27.06
CA THR A 38 6.11 -11.83 28.37
C THR A 38 6.16 -12.97 29.39
N GLU A 39 5.67 -12.74 30.61
CA GLU A 39 5.53 -13.81 31.60
C GLU A 39 4.58 -14.94 31.16
N THR A 40 3.60 -14.64 30.29
CA THR A 40 2.49 -15.54 29.96
C THR A 40 2.35 -15.87 28.48
N LEU A 41 2.95 -15.06 27.60
CA LEU A 41 2.81 -15.19 26.14
C LEU A 41 4.19 -15.17 25.48
N SER A 42 4.33 -15.89 24.37
CA SER A 42 5.57 -15.95 23.59
C SER A 42 5.26 -16.03 22.11
N GLU A 43 6.13 -15.45 21.29
CA GLU A 43 6.14 -15.57 19.83
C GLU A 43 7.56 -15.94 19.39
N ASP A 44 7.68 -16.91 18.47
CA ASP A 44 8.97 -17.33 17.94
C ASP A 44 9.64 -16.21 17.14
N LEU A 45 10.95 -16.09 17.32
CA LEU A 45 11.83 -15.22 16.56
C LEU A 45 12.64 -16.08 15.60
N PHE A 46 12.43 -15.89 14.30
CA PHE A 46 13.14 -16.59 13.24
C PHE A 46 13.27 -15.64 12.03
N GLU A 47 14.30 -14.80 12.05
CA GLU A 47 14.44 -13.70 11.09
C GLU A 47 15.88 -13.43 10.69
N VAL A 48 16.04 -12.87 9.49
CA VAL A 48 17.30 -12.35 8.99
C VAL A 48 17.21 -10.83 8.86
N GLU A 49 18.20 -10.13 9.39
CA GLU A 49 18.37 -8.67 9.27
C GLU A 49 19.58 -8.40 8.36
N LEU A 50 19.43 -7.43 7.46
CA LEU A 50 20.51 -6.92 6.63
C LEU A 50 20.80 -5.49 7.07
N GLU A 51 21.99 -5.24 7.61
CA GLU A 51 22.43 -3.92 8.04
C GLU A 51 23.60 -3.44 7.17
N LEU A 52 23.40 -2.33 6.46
CA LEU A 52 24.47 -1.69 5.69
C LEU A 52 25.45 -1.02 6.65
N LYS A 53 26.68 -1.55 6.74
CA LYS A 53 27.75 -0.99 7.58
C LYS A 53 28.48 0.14 6.88
N SER A 54 28.75 -0.03 5.58
CA SER A 54 29.34 1.00 4.72
C SER A 54 28.98 0.78 3.25
N GLY A 55 29.10 1.82 2.42
CA GLY A 55 28.79 1.77 0.99
C GLY A 55 27.41 2.31 0.64
N GLN A 56 26.73 1.67 -0.32
CA GLN A 56 25.49 2.17 -0.93
C GLN A 56 24.33 1.17 -0.81
N ARG A 57 23.12 1.70 -0.67
CA ARG A 57 21.89 0.89 -0.52
C ARG A 57 21.63 0.00 -1.73
N GLY A 58 21.99 0.45 -2.93
CA GLY A 58 21.83 -0.33 -4.16
C GLY A 58 22.48 -1.72 -4.07
N ASP A 59 23.71 -1.79 -3.54
CA ASP A 59 24.43 -3.06 -3.39
C ASP A 59 23.75 -3.99 -2.37
N MET A 60 23.23 -3.43 -1.27
CA MET A 60 22.43 -4.18 -0.29
C MET A 60 21.12 -4.68 -0.89
N MET A 61 20.47 -3.90 -1.75
CA MET A 61 19.25 -4.33 -2.44
C MET A 61 19.52 -5.46 -3.44
N THR A 62 20.62 -5.39 -4.19
CA THR A 62 21.07 -6.49 -5.07
C THR A 62 21.36 -7.76 -4.27
N PHE A 63 22.04 -7.64 -3.14
CA PHE A 63 22.28 -8.77 -2.25
C PHE A 63 20.98 -9.35 -1.67
N ALA A 64 20.04 -8.51 -1.24
CA ALA A 64 18.74 -8.93 -0.77
C ALA A 64 17.94 -9.69 -1.85
N GLN A 65 18.02 -9.26 -3.12
CA GLN A 65 17.39 -9.97 -4.24
C GLN A 65 17.96 -11.38 -4.43
N GLN A 66 19.29 -11.54 -4.30
CA GLN A 66 19.93 -12.87 -4.36
C GLN A 66 19.46 -13.78 -3.23
N LEU A 67 19.34 -13.24 -2.01
CA LEU A 67 18.79 -13.95 -0.85
C LEU A 67 17.35 -14.41 -1.07
N ILE A 68 16.48 -13.51 -1.56
CA ILE A 68 15.08 -13.82 -1.83
C ILE A 68 14.94 -14.89 -2.92
N GLY A 69 15.83 -14.89 -3.92
CA GLY A 69 15.87 -15.91 -4.96
C GLY A 69 16.10 -17.34 -4.44
N MET A 70 16.61 -17.51 -3.22
CA MET A 70 16.74 -18.81 -2.56
C MET A 70 15.44 -19.31 -1.91
N GLY A 71 14.44 -18.44 -1.76
CA GLY A 71 13.13 -18.76 -1.15
C GLY A 71 13.13 -18.75 0.38
N GLY A 72 11.95 -18.93 0.97
CA GLY A 72 11.77 -19.04 2.44
C GLY A 72 11.88 -17.72 3.21
N LEU A 73 11.98 -16.58 2.52
CA LEU A 73 12.03 -15.25 3.11
C LEU A 73 10.72 -14.49 2.85
N ARG A 74 10.43 -13.51 3.71
CA ARG A 74 9.44 -12.46 3.48
C ARG A 74 9.96 -11.16 4.08
N LEU A 75 9.41 -10.02 3.67
CA LEU A 75 9.73 -8.76 4.33
C LEU A 75 8.98 -8.65 5.66
N GLY A 76 9.72 -8.40 6.74
CA GLY A 76 9.15 -8.14 8.06
C GLY A 76 9.00 -6.64 8.31
N SER A 77 7.78 -6.17 8.57
CA SER A 77 7.50 -4.76 8.93
C SER A 77 7.43 -4.52 10.45
N LEU A 78 7.50 -5.58 11.26
CA LEU A 78 7.36 -5.53 12.71
C LEU A 78 8.70 -5.77 13.41
N SER A 79 9.16 -4.74 14.12
CA SER A 79 10.32 -4.88 15.00
C SER A 79 10.04 -5.88 16.14
N LYS A 80 11.11 -6.42 16.73
CA LYS A 80 11.04 -7.24 17.95
C LYS A 80 10.27 -6.53 19.07
N ALA A 81 10.51 -5.22 19.22
CA ALA A 81 9.81 -4.38 20.19
C ALA A 81 8.30 -4.24 19.88
N ALA A 82 7.91 -4.04 18.62
CA ALA A 82 6.50 -3.96 18.24
C ALA A 82 5.74 -5.27 18.56
N ARG A 83 6.38 -6.42 18.29
CA ARG A 83 5.87 -7.74 18.70
C ARG A 83 5.75 -7.87 20.22
N GLY A 84 6.80 -7.46 20.95
CA GLY A 84 6.81 -7.49 22.41
C GLY A 84 5.71 -6.64 23.06
N TYR A 85 5.47 -5.43 22.56
CA TYR A 85 4.36 -4.60 23.03
C TYR A 85 3.00 -5.22 22.78
N GLN A 86 2.82 -5.92 21.65
CA GLN A 86 1.57 -6.60 21.37
C GLN A 86 1.37 -7.80 22.30
N LEU A 87 2.41 -8.58 22.58
CA LEU A 87 2.36 -9.66 23.57
C LEU A 87 2.02 -9.11 24.96
N ALA A 88 2.61 -7.98 25.36
CA ALA A 88 2.34 -7.33 26.65
C ALA A 88 0.88 -6.83 26.78
N GLN A 89 0.17 -6.63 25.66
CA GLN A 89 -1.25 -6.29 25.62
C GLN A 89 -2.17 -7.53 25.56
N GLY A 90 -1.64 -8.74 25.76
CA GLY A 90 -2.39 -9.99 25.70
C GLY A 90 -2.48 -10.61 24.31
N ASN A 91 -1.63 -10.18 23.38
CA ASN A 91 -1.61 -10.63 21.98
C ASN A 91 -3.00 -10.61 21.28
N PRO A 92 -3.73 -9.47 21.31
CA PRO A 92 -5.03 -9.40 20.66
C PRO A 92 -4.91 -9.64 19.15
N PRO A 93 -5.91 -10.26 18.51
CA PRO A 93 -5.97 -10.35 17.06
C PRO A 93 -5.86 -8.97 16.42
N ARG A 94 -5.09 -8.88 15.33
CA ARG A 94 -4.96 -7.62 14.59
C ARG A 94 -6.23 -7.39 13.75
N PRO A 95 -6.90 -6.24 13.88
CA PRO A 95 -8.13 -5.97 13.13
C PRO A 95 -7.83 -5.70 11.66
N LEU A 96 -8.78 -6.00 10.78
CA LEU A 96 -8.76 -5.43 9.42
C LEU A 96 -8.85 -3.91 9.51
N ARG A 97 -8.13 -3.22 8.63
CA ARG A 97 -8.16 -1.75 8.55
C ARG A 97 -8.61 -1.34 7.16
N PRO A 98 -9.55 -0.39 7.02
CA PRO A 98 -9.88 0.16 5.72
C PRO A 98 -8.65 0.85 5.12
N PHE A 99 -8.58 0.92 3.78
CA PHE A 99 -7.55 1.71 3.13
C PHE A 99 -7.62 3.17 3.59
N PRO A 100 -6.52 3.76 4.10
CA PRO A 100 -6.57 5.07 4.73
C PRO A 100 -6.61 6.21 3.69
N LEU A 101 -7.14 7.37 4.10
CA LEU A 101 -6.86 8.63 3.38
C LEU A 101 -5.39 9.00 3.58
N LEU A 102 -4.60 8.96 2.50
CA LEU A 102 -3.16 9.19 2.59
C LEU A 102 -2.83 10.68 2.69
N LYS A 103 -2.24 11.05 3.82
CA LYS A 103 -1.91 12.43 4.17
C LYS A 103 -0.44 12.72 3.85
N ALA A 104 -0.20 13.39 2.73
CA ALA A 104 1.10 13.98 2.45
C ALA A 104 1.40 15.15 3.40
N ALA A 105 2.68 15.47 3.58
CA ALA A 105 3.09 16.61 4.39
C ALA A 105 2.49 17.93 3.88
N PRO A 106 2.23 18.92 4.75
CA PRO A 106 1.84 20.25 4.31
C PRO A 106 2.85 20.81 3.30
N LYS A 107 2.33 21.37 2.20
CA LYS A 107 3.14 21.90 1.07
C LYS A 107 3.99 20.85 0.33
N ALA A 108 3.68 19.56 0.47
CA ALA A 108 4.32 18.50 -0.30
C ALA A 108 4.30 18.79 -1.81
N THR A 109 5.41 18.45 -2.45
CA THR A 109 5.56 18.36 -3.90
C THR A 109 4.78 17.17 -4.45
N VAL A 110 4.46 17.16 -5.74
CA VAL A 110 3.80 16.01 -6.38
C VAL A 110 4.66 14.74 -6.23
N GLU A 111 5.99 14.87 -6.27
CA GLU A 111 6.90 13.74 -6.01
C GLU A 111 6.73 13.18 -4.59
N GLU A 112 6.76 14.03 -3.56
CA GLU A 112 6.54 13.59 -2.17
C GLU A 112 5.15 13.00 -1.96
N GLY A 113 4.13 13.55 -2.64
CA GLY A 113 2.78 12.99 -2.66
C GLY A 113 2.73 11.60 -3.31
N MET A 114 3.46 11.39 -4.40
CA MET A 114 3.60 10.08 -5.06
C MET A 114 4.27 9.07 -4.14
N VAL A 115 5.39 9.45 -3.50
CA VAL A 115 6.10 8.59 -2.55
C VAL A 115 5.19 8.24 -1.37
N THR A 116 4.49 9.23 -0.79
CA THR A 116 3.53 8.99 0.30
C THR A 116 2.42 8.03 -0.12
N ALA A 117 1.87 8.20 -1.33
CA ALA A 117 0.81 7.36 -1.86
C ALA A 117 1.25 5.89 -1.98
N MET A 118 2.40 5.66 -2.60
CA MET A 118 2.91 4.31 -2.85
C MET A 118 3.45 3.64 -1.57
N SER A 119 4.13 4.38 -0.70
CA SER A 119 4.57 3.88 0.61
C SER A 119 3.38 3.53 1.51
N GLY A 120 2.31 4.33 1.48
CA GLY A 120 1.08 4.04 2.21
C GLY A 120 0.41 2.75 1.74
N ALA A 121 0.32 2.55 0.43
CA ALA A 121 -0.24 1.31 -0.13
C ALA A 121 0.64 0.08 0.15
N LEU A 122 1.97 0.20 0.07
CA LEU A 122 2.88 -0.88 0.48
C LEU A 122 2.75 -1.21 1.98
N SER A 123 2.62 -0.20 2.84
CA SER A 123 2.38 -0.43 4.27
C SER A 123 1.04 -1.12 4.53
N HIS A 124 -0.01 -0.76 3.77
CA HIS A 124 -1.30 -1.42 3.84
C HIS A 124 -1.23 -2.90 3.40
N TRP A 125 -0.47 -3.20 2.34
CA TRP A 125 -0.17 -4.58 1.94
C TRP A 125 0.53 -5.32 3.07
N GLN A 126 1.68 -4.84 3.55
CA GLN A 126 2.47 -5.53 4.57
C GLN A 126 1.71 -5.76 5.88
N TYR A 127 0.86 -4.81 6.26
CA TYR A 127 0.00 -4.97 7.43
C TYR A 127 -0.99 -6.13 7.24
N HIS A 128 -1.70 -6.16 6.12
CA HIS A 128 -2.74 -7.17 5.88
C HIS A 128 -2.16 -8.53 5.50
N GLU A 129 -0.97 -8.59 4.90
CA GLU A 129 -0.21 -9.84 4.74
C GLU A 129 0.07 -10.48 6.09
N GLU A 130 0.52 -9.68 7.06
CA GLU A 130 0.77 -10.15 8.42
C GLU A 130 -0.53 -10.52 9.17
N VAL A 131 -1.64 -9.80 8.97
CA VAL A 131 -2.96 -10.18 9.51
C VAL A 131 -3.42 -11.52 8.92
N TRP A 132 -3.20 -11.73 7.63
CA TRP A 132 -3.57 -12.95 6.92
C TRP A 132 -2.75 -14.16 7.41
N LEU A 133 -1.43 -13.99 7.54
CA LEU A 133 -0.52 -15.01 8.07
C LEU A 133 -0.87 -15.43 9.51
N ARG A 134 -1.50 -14.55 10.29
CA ARG A 134 -1.99 -14.85 11.65
C ARG A 134 -3.38 -15.49 11.68
N GLY A 135 -3.90 -15.92 10.52
CA GLY A 135 -5.08 -16.77 10.41
C GLY A 135 -6.37 -16.05 10.03
N ASN A 136 -6.35 -14.74 9.78
CA ASN A 136 -7.54 -14.02 9.30
C ASN A 136 -7.58 -13.99 7.76
N ALA A 137 -8.30 -14.96 7.17
CA ALA A 137 -8.43 -15.09 5.71
C ALA A 137 -9.11 -13.88 5.03
N GLU A 138 -9.92 -13.10 5.75
CA GLU A 138 -10.58 -11.91 5.18
C GLU A 138 -9.56 -10.83 4.77
N ALA A 139 -8.35 -10.84 5.35
CA ALA A 139 -7.28 -9.90 5.02
C ALA A 139 -6.75 -10.04 3.58
N GLN A 140 -7.01 -11.16 2.90
CA GLN A 140 -6.69 -11.32 1.48
C GLN A 140 -7.31 -10.18 0.64
N ARG A 141 -8.55 -9.78 0.96
CA ARG A 141 -9.24 -8.70 0.23
C ARG A 141 -8.51 -7.36 0.39
N SER A 142 -7.98 -7.09 1.58
CA SER A 142 -7.20 -5.87 1.85
C SER A 142 -5.80 -5.92 1.21
N VAL A 143 -5.21 -7.11 1.05
CA VAL A 143 -3.99 -7.26 0.23
C VAL A 143 -4.29 -6.91 -1.24
N VAL A 144 -5.39 -7.43 -1.81
CA VAL A 144 -5.83 -7.07 -3.16
C VAL A 144 -6.11 -5.58 -3.28
N GLU A 145 -6.81 -4.97 -2.31
CA GLU A 145 -7.05 -3.52 -2.24
C GLU A 145 -5.74 -2.72 -2.28
N ALA A 146 -4.70 -3.18 -1.59
CA ALA A 146 -3.37 -2.56 -1.61
C ALA A 146 -2.72 -2.60 -3.00
N LEU A 147 -2.79 -3.75 -3.68
CA LEU A 147 -2.24 -3.94 -5.03
C LEU A 147 -2.98 -3.06 -6.04
N GLU A 148 -4.31 -3.01 -5.96
CA GLU A 148 -5.11 -2.11 -6.79
C GLU A 148 -4.74 -0.65 -6.53
N ALA A 149 -4.55 -0.24 -5.27
CA ALA A 149 -4.11 1.10 -4.92
C ALA A 149 -2.73 1.44 -5.51
N LEU A 150 -1.78 0.51 -5.48
CA LEU A 150 -0.47 0.68 -6.12
C LEU A 150 -0.59 0.88 -7.63
N ARG A 151 -1.46 0.12 -8.30
CA ARG A 151 -1.76 0.35 -9.72
C ARG A 151 -2.38 1.70 -9.99
N GLN A 152 -3.31 2.14 -9.13
CA GLN A 152 -3.89 3.45 -9.24
C GLN A 152 -2.85 4.55 -9.07
N ALA A 153 -1.93 4.41 -8.12
CA ALA A 153 -0.80 5.32 -7.98
C ALA A 153 0.01 5.38 -9.29
N PHE A 154 0.42 4.24 -9.86
CA PHE A 154 1.15 4.24 -11.14
C PHE A 154 0.36 4.86 -12.30
N SER A 155 -0.96 4.70 -12.33
CA SER A 155 -1.83 5.33 -13.32
C SER A 155 -1.91 6.85 -13.14
N LEU A 156 -2.17 7.30 -11.91
CA LEU A 156 -2.30 8.71 -11.53
C LEU A 156 -1.06 9.53 -11.88
N PHE A 157 0.13 8.99 -11.60
CA PHE A 157 1.40 9.66 -11.87
C PHE A 157 1.99 9.34 -13.24
N GLY A 158 1.34 8.48 -14.04
CA GLY A 158 1.85 7.99 -15.33
C GLY A 158 2.00 9.05 -16.43
N ALA A 159 1.35 10.21 -16.28
CA ALA A 159 1.55 11.36 -17.17
C ALA A 159 2.86 12.13 -16.86
N LEU A 160 3.43 11.93 -15.67
CA LEU A 160 4.66 12.57 -15.20
C LEU A 160 5.83 11.58 -15.24
N VAL A 161 5.59 10.33 -14.84
CA VAL A 161 6.56 9.25 -14.82
C VAL A 161 6.27 8.29 -15.99
N PRO A 162 7.16 8.18 -17.00
CA PRO A 162 6.94 7.33 -18.15
C PRO A 162 6.71 5.87 -17.77
N ARG A 163 5.79 5.20 -18.48
CA ARG A 163 5.45 3.78 -18.29
C ARG A 163 6.65 2.82 -18.27
N LYS A 164 7.72 3.14 -19.03
CA LYS A 164 8.96 2.35 -19.06
C LYS A 164 9.74 2.36 -17.73
N ALA A 165 9.57 3.39 -16.90
CA ALA A 165 10.24 3.52 -15.61
C ALA A 165 9.75 2.52 -14.55
N SER A 166 8.57 1.91 -14.77
CA SER A 166 7.92 0.97 -13.85
C SER A 166 7.33 -0.24 -14.57
N SER A 167 7.85 -0.58 -15.76
CA SER A 167 7.28 -1.66 -16.58
C SER A 167 7.32 -3.00 -15.86
N GLU A 168 8.48 -3.37 -15.31
CA GLU A 168 8.68 -4.62 -14.59
C GLU A 168 7.83 -4.68 -13.32
N LEU A 169 7.84 -3.62 -12.50
CA LEU A 169 7.02 -3.53 -11.29
C LEU A 169 5.53 -3.70 -11.57
N ARG A 170 5.01 -3.02 -12.60
CA ARG A 170 3.60 -3.15 -12.98
C ARG A 170 3.28 -4.54 -13.51
N GLN A 171 4.22 -5.21 -14.18
CA GLN A 171 4.05 -6.59 -14.58
C GLN A 171 3.96 -7.51 -13.36
N LYS A 172 4.89 -7.39 -12.40
CA LYS A 172 4.87 -8.19 -11.18
C LYS A 172 3.59 -7.99 -10.35
N LEU A 173 3.13 -6.74 -10.20
CA LEU A 173 1.84 -6.41 -9.57
C LEU A 173 0.66 -7.05 -10.31
N THR A 174 0.71 -7.11 -11.64
CA THR A 174 -0.32 -7.78 -12.44
C THR A 174 -0.39 -9.27 -12.16
N THR A 175 0.76 -9.93 -12.20
CA THR A 175 0.85 -11.36 -11.93
C THR A 175 0.41 -11.70 -10.51
N LEU A 176 0.69 -10.84 -9.52
CA LEU A 176 0.21 -11.01 -8.14
C LEU A 176 -1.32 -10.94 -8.03
N GLU A 177 -1.94 -9.94 -8.66
CA GLU A 177 -3.40 -9.82 -8.68
C GLU A 177 -4.07 -11.00 -9.38
N GLU A 178 -3.51 -11.46 -10.51
CA GLU A 178 -3.99 -12.65 -11.22
C GLU A 178 -3.89 -13.91 -10.35
N THR A 179 -2.78 -14.06 -9.61
CA THR A 179 -2.59 -15.15 -8.65
C THR A 179 -3.62 -15.08 -7.51
N LEU A 180 -3.98 -13.87 -7.08
CA LEU A 180 -4.97 -13.60 -6.03
C LEU A 180 -6.43 -13.69 -6.49
N ALA A 181 -6.68 -13.68 -7.81
CA ALA A 181 -8.01 -13.82 -8.39
C ALA A 181 -8.51 -15.28 -8.33
N GLU A 182 -7.60 -16.24 -8.34
CA GLU A 182 -7.90 -17.61 -7.96
C GLU A 182 -8.09 -17.70 -6.44
N PRO A 183 -8.95 -18.59 -5.92
CA PRO A 183 -9.10 -18.77 -4.47
C PRO A 183 -7.77 -19.22 -3.86
N VAL A 184 -6.96 -18.26 -3.39
CA VAL A 184 -5.69 -18.51 -2.71
C VAL A 184 -5.98 -19.20 -1.39
N LYS A 185 -5.59 -20.47 -1.32
CA LYS A 185 -5.92 -21.36 -0.21
C LYS A 185 -5.00 -21.16 1.01
N ASP A 186 -3.89 -20.44 0.85
CA ASP A 186 -2.86 -20.33 1.88
C ASP A 186 -2.11 -18.99 1.83
N ALA A 187 -2.13 -18.28 2.96
CA ALA A 187 -1.40 -17.03 3.16
C ALA A 187 0.12 -17.23 3.07
N GLN A 188 0.64 -18.38 3.51
CA GLN A 188 2.08 -18.67 3.48
C GLN A 188 2.57 -18.81 2.04
N ALA A 189 1.84 -19.56 1.22
CA ALA A 189 2.18 -19.76 -0.19
C ALA A 189 2.39 -18.44 -0.94
N LEU A 190 1.54 -17.43 -0.72
CA LEU A 190 1.72 -16.12 -1.33
C LEU A 190 2.84 -15.30 -0.65
N SER A 191 2.80 -15.16 0.68
CA SER A 191 3.66 -14.25 1.43
C SER A 191 5.15 -14.62 1.35
N PHE A 192 5.46 -15.91 1.17
CA PHE A 192 6.82 -16.43 0.99
C PHE A 192 7.16 -16.76 -0.47
N SER A 193 6.26 -16.44 -1.41
CA SER A 193 6.55 -16.63 -2.84
C SER A 193 7.62 -15.63 -3.29
N ALA A 194 8.53 -16.07 -4.16
CA ALA A 194 9.51 -15.19 -4.79
C ALA A 194 8.82 -13.98 -5.46
N LEU A 195 7.67 -14.21 -6.10
CA LEU A 195 6.89 -13.14 -6.73
C LEU A 195 6.46 -12.05 -5.73
N SER A 196 5.86 -12.40 -4.59
CA SER A 196 5.43 -11.41 -3.59
C SER A 196 6.62 -10.63 -3.05
N VAL A 197 7.65 -11.34 -2.62
CA VAL A 197 8.78 -10.77 -1.88
C VAL A 197 9.67 -9.93 -2.80
N GLU A 198 9.95 -10.40 -4.02
CA GLU A 198 10.65 -9.59 -5.04
C GLU A 198 9.85 -8.35 -5.41
N THR A 199 8.52 -8.42 -5.49
CA THR A 199 7.70 -7.26 -5.84
C THR A 199 7.75 -6.21 -4.74
N GLN A 200 7.59 -6.60 -3.47
CA GLN A 200 7.69 -5.68 -2.35
C GLN A 200 9.11 -5.07 -2.27
N LEU A 201 10.16 -5.88 -2.45
CA LEU A 201 11.53 -5.39 -2.43
C LEU A 201 11.80 -4.44 -3.61
N ALA A 202 11.39 -4.80 -4.83
CA ALA A 202 11.57 -3.97 -6.00
C ALA A 202 10.81 -2.64 -5.86
N LEU A 203 9.60 -2.64 -5.30
CA LEU A 203 8.85 -1.41 -5.04
C LEU A 203 9.55 -0.56 -3.97
N THR A 204 10.00 -1.18 -2.87
CA THR A 204 10.76 -0.50 -1.81
C THR A 204 12.01 0.18 -2.39
N HIS A 205 12.79 -0.56 -3.18
CA HIS A 205 14.00 -0.06 -3.82
C HIS A 205 13.69 1.06 -4.83
N TRP A 206 12.63 0.91 -5.63
CA TRP A 206 12.20 1.92 -6.60
C TRP A 206 11.84 3.24 -5.93
N LEU A 207 11.17 3.20 -4.77
CA LEU A 207 10.82 4.35 -3.94
C LEU A 207 12.04 4.98 -3.27
N VAL A 208 12.86 4.19 -2.58
CA VAL A 208 13.99 4.69 -1.79
C VAL A 208 15.06 5.34 -2.69
N GLU A 209 15.33 4.75 -3.86
CA GLU A 209 16.34 5.26 -4.80
C GLU A 209 15.75 6.21 -5.85
N SER A 210 14.47 6.56 -5.74
CA SER A 210 13.78 7.46 -6.68
C SER A 210 14.02 7.08 -8.16
N GLN A 211 13.92 5.78 -8.48
CA GLN A 211 14.40 5.22 -9.74
C GLN A 211 13.71 5.77 -11.00
N TRP A 212 12.58 6.47 -10.86
CA TRP A 212 11.93 7.18 -11.94
C TRP A 212 12.72 8.39 -12.45
N ARG A 213 13.56 9.01 -11.62
CA ARG A 213 14.25 10.27 -11.94
C ARG A 213 15.14 10.19 -13.18
N ARG A 214 15.78 9.04 -13.43
CA ARG A 214 16.57 8.80 -14.65
C ARG A 214 15.75 8.73 -15.95
N TRP A 215 14.43 8.64 -15.85
CA TRP A 215 13.52 8.46 -16.99
C TRP A 215 12.72 9.71 -17.35
N ILE A 216 12.76 10.75 -16.53
CA ILE A 216 11.98 11.98 -16.71
C ILE A 216 12.84 13.10 -17.29
N ASP A 217 12.22 13.97 -18.08
CA ASP A 217 12.84 15.19 -18.58
C ASP A 217 12.66 16.36 -17.59
N ALA A 218 13.31 17.49 -17.87
CA ALA A 218 13.22 18.69 -17.02
C ALA A 218 11.78 19.23 -16.90
N LYS A 219 10.94 19.03 -17.92
CA LYS A 219 9.54 19.47 -17.92
C LYS A 219 8.72 18.65 -16.93
N ASN A 220 8.89 17.34 -16.90
CA ASN A 220 8.21 16.46 -15.96
C ASN A 220 8.78 16.60 -14.54
N GLN A 221 10.09 16.83 -14.40
CA GLN A 221 10.68 17.18 -13.10
C GLN A 221 10.03 18.44 -12.52
N ALA A 222 9.92 19.53 -13.29
CA ALA A 222 9.28 20.75 -12.82
C ALA A 222 7.80 20.57 -12.40
N LYS A 223 7.09 19.61 -13.02
CA LYS A 223 5.73 19.25 -12.58
C LYS A 223 5.73 18.43 -11.31
N LEU A 224 6.70 17.53 -11.13
CA LEU A 224 6.88 16.75 -9.91
C LEU A 224 7.23 17.64 -8.71
N ASP A 225 8.01 18.70 -8.94
CA ASP A 225 8.35 19.73 -7.94
C ASP A 225 7.17 20.67 -7.64
N GLY A 226 6.09 20.59 -8.41
CA GLY A 226 4.88 21.39 -8.23
C GLY A 226 4.08 21.01 -6.99
N SER A 227 3.06 21.80 -6.65
CA SER A 227 2.21 21.55 -5.47
C SER A 227 1.35 20.28 -5.62
N PHE A 228 1.51 19.33 -4.70
CA PHE A 228 0.67 18.13 -4.65
C PHE A 228 -0.80 18.47 -4.43
N LYS A 229 -1.11 19.45 -3.59
CA LYS A 229 -2.49 19.90 -3.35
C LYS A 229 -3.19 20.32 -4.65
N ARG A 230 -2.52 21.14 -5.47
CA ARG A 230 -3.07 21.59 -6.77
C ARG A 230 -3.19 20.43 -7.75
N PHE A 231 -2.25 19.49 -7.73
CA PHE A 231 -2.35 18.26 -8.51
C PHE A 231 -3.56 17.43 -8.09
N SER A 232 -3.80 17.23 -6.79
CA SER A 232 -4.96 16.53 -6.25
C SER A 232 -6.28 17.16 -6.68
N ASP A 233 -6.40 18.50 -6.64
CA ASP A 233 -7.61 19.20 -7.09
C ASP A 233 -7.98 18.87 -8.55
N ILE A 234 -6.97 18.88 -9.42
CA ILE A 234 -7.12 18.57 -10.85
C ILE A 234 -7.50 17.10 -11.03
N MET A 235 -6.82 16.19 -10.33
CA MET A 235 -7.05 14.77 -10.46
C MET A 235 -8.40 14.34 -9.87
N LEU A 236 -8.82 14.89 -8.72
CA LEU A 236 -10.15 14.65 -8.15
C LEU A 236 -11.26 15.12 -9.10
N SER A 237 -11.07 16.26 -9.78
CA SER A 237 -12.01 16.73 -10.79
C SER A 237 -12.12 15.77 -11.98
N ARG A 238 -10.99 15.19 -12.42
CA ARG A 238 -10.97 14.17 -13.48
C ARG A 238 -11.65 12.88 -13.06
N ILE A 239 -11.38 12.42 -11.83
CA ILE A 239 -12.01 11.22 -11.26
C ILE A 239 -13.53 11.40 -11.18
N ALA A 240 -14.00 12.55 -10.70
CA ALA A 240 -15.42 12.84 -10.61
C ALA A 240 -16.11 12.91 -11.99
N ALA A 241 -15.43 13.47 -13.00
CA ALA A 241 -15.93 13.47 -14.37
C ALA A 241 -15.99 12.05 -14.95
N ASP A 242 -14.94 11.25 -14.75
CA ASP A 242 -14.85 9.85 -15.18
C ASP A 242 -15.96 8.98 -14.58
N LEU A 243 -16.21 9.14 -13.28
CA LEU A 243 -17.29 8.45 -12.57
C LEU A 243 -18.67 8.85 -13.11
N LYS A 244 -18.89 10.15 -13.35
CA LYS A 244 -20.14 10.64 -13.95
C LYS A 244 -20.36 10.06 -15.35
N GLU A 245 -19.36 10.11 -16.21
CA GLU A 245 -19.42 9.53 -17.56
C GLU A 245 -19.62 8.01 -17.53
N THR A 246 -18.98 7.32 -16.58
CA THR A 246 -19.08 5.86 -16.47
C THR A 246 -20.50 5.40 -16.10
N PHE A 247 -21.19 6.17 -15.25
CA PHE A 247 -22.46 5.79 -14.63
C PHE A 247 -23.69 6.59 -15.11
N SER A 248 -23.53 7.58 -16.00
CA SER A 248 -24.64 8.43 -16.49
C SER A 248 -25.67 7.65 -17.31
N ASP A 249 -25.21 6.74 -18.16
CA ASP A 249 -26.05 6.09 -19.18
C ASP A 249 -26.34 4.61 -18.89
N VAL A 250 -26.02 4.14 -17.68
CA VAL A 250 -26.14 2.73 -17.31
C VAL A 250 -27.61 2.36 -17.05
N GLN A 251 -28.15 1.46 -17.87
CA GLN A 251 -29.57 1.07 -17.82
C GLN A 251 -29.78 -0.32 -17.22
N GLN A 252 -28.84 -1.25 -17.43
CA GLN A 252 -28.99 -2.64 -17.01
C GLN A 252 -28.12 -2.96 -15.77
N PRO A 253 -28.59 -3.80 -14.83
CA PRO A 253 -27.80 -4.23 -13.68
C PRO A 253 -26.43 -4.85 -14.03
N ASN A 254 -26.35 -5.64 -15.11
CA ASN A 254 -25.10 -6.27 -15.54
C ASN A 254 -24.02 -5.25 -15.89
N GLU A 255 -24.39 -4.11 -16.48
CA GLU A 255 -23.43 -3.06 -16.83
C GLU A 255 -22.78 -2.44 -15.58
N TYR A 256 -23.46 -2.42 -14.42
CA TYR A 256 -22.86 -1.98 -13.16
C TYR A 256 -21.78 -2.97 -12.69
N HIS A 257 -22.02 -4.27 -12.86
CA HIS A 257 -21.04 -5.31 -12.53
C HIS A 257 -19.80 -5.21 -13.43
N ASP A 258 -19.99 -4.98 -14.73
CA ASP A 258 -18.89 -4.75 -15.69
C ASP A 258 -18.04 -3.52 -15.32
N LYS A 259 -18.65 -2.54 -14.63
CA LYS A 259 -18.00 -1.29 -14.20
C LYS A 259 -17.48 -1.32 -12.76
N ALA A 260 -17.69 -2.41 -12.01
CA ALA A 260 -17.34 -2.52 -10.59
C ALA A 260 -15.85 -2.26 -10.33
N THR A 261 -14.98 -2.86 -11.14
CA THR A 261 -13.53 -2.69 -11.03
C THR A 261 -13.11 -1.24 -11.29
N ARG A 262 -13.76 -0.55 -12.25
CA ARG A 262 -13.49 0.88 -12.51
C ARG A 262 -13.91 1.74 -11.33
N LEU A 263 -15.08 1.46 -10.73
CA LEU A 263 -15.53 2.15 -9.52
C LEU A 263 -14.52 1.97 -8.38
N SER A 264 -14.16 0.73 -8.03
CA SER A 264 -13.17 0.43 -6.97
C SER A 264 -11.90 1.24 -7.13
N ARG A 265 -11.33 1.20 -8.35
CA ARG A 265 -10.11 1.92 -8.72
C ARG A 265 -10.23 3.42 -8.54
N GLN A 266 -11.35 4.02 -8.98
CA GLN A 266 -11.56 5.46 -8.81
C GLN A 266 -11.71 5.86 -7.34
N LEU A 267 -12.38 5.05 -6.51
CA LEU A 267 -12.50 5.32 -5.08
C LEU A 267 -11.15 5.19 -4.35
N LEU A 268 -10.32 4.21 -4.71
CA LEU A 268 -8.95 4.12 -4.21
C LEU A 268 -8.12 5.34 -4.62
N ALA A 269 -8.24 5.79 -5.87
CA ALA A 269 -7.56 7.00 -6.33
C ALA A 269 -7.94 8.25 -5.51
N VAL A 270 -9.19 8.35 -5.04
CA VAL A 270 -9.60 9.43 -4.12
C VAL A 270 -8.87 9.33 -2.78
N HIS A 271 -8.70 8.13 -2.22
CA HIS A 271 -7.95 7.94 -0.98
C HIS A 271 -6.47 8.34 -1.10
N LEU A 272 -5.87 8.17 -2.29
CA LEU A 272 -4.50 8.59 -2.57
C LEU A 272 -4.33 10.11 -2.69
N LEU A 273 -5.40 10.87 -2.98
CA LEU A 273 -5.33 12.29 -3.33
C LEU A 273 -5.93 13.22 -2.27
N ALA A 274 -6.93 12.74 -1.52
CA ALA A 274 -7.81 13.59 -0.71
C ALA A 274 -7.31 13.88 0.72
N GLY A 275 -6.11 13.42 1.11
CA GLY A 275 -5.61 13.57 2.48
C GLY A 275 -5.38 15.00 2.96
N ALA A 276 -5.39 15.99 2.06
CA ALA A 276 -5.33 17.42 2.40
C ALA A 276 -6.69 18.02 2.85
N TYR A 277 -7.78 17.26 2.74
CA TYR A 277 -9.13 17.69 3.07
C TYR A 277 -9.61 17.13 4.41
N ALA A 278 -10.66 17.75 4.97
CA ALA A 278 -11.31 17.25 6.18
C ALA A 278 -11.85 15.83 5.92
N PRO A 279 -11.46 14.81 6.73
CA PRO A 279 -11.90 13.44 6.53
C PRO A 279 -13.41 13.28 6.43
N GLU A 280 -14.17 14.10 7.18
CA GLU A 280 -15.62 14.10 7.18
C GLU A 280 -16.21 14.51 5.83
N ALA A 281 -15.64 15.54 5.19
CA ALA A 281 -16.09 16.00 3.88
C ALA A 281 -15.79 14.97 2.78
N VAL A 282 -14.63 14.30 2.87
CA VAL A 282 -14.26 13.22 1.95
C VAL A 282 -15.19 12.02 2.15
N ALA A 283 -15.47 11.64 3.40
CA ALA A 283 -16.37 10.54 3.72
C ALA A 283 -17.80 10.78 3.22
N VAL A 284 -18.34 11.99 3.39
CA VAL A 284 -19.66 12.35 2.86
C VAL A 284 -19.73 12.17 1.34
N TRP A 285 -18.67 12.57 0.62
CA TRP A 285 -18.62 12.41 -0.83
C TRP A 285 -18.47 10.95 -1.27
N LEU A 286 -17.65 10.16 -0.56
CA LEU A 286 -17.41 8.75 -0.86
C LEU A 286 -18.60 7.84 -0.51
N ALA A 287 -19.36 8.16 0.54
CA ALA A 287 -20.40 7.29 1.10
C ALA A 287 -21.37 6.71 0.04
N PRO A 288 -22.04 7.50 -0.83
CA PRO A 288 -22.97 6.95 -1.82
C PRO A 288 -22.26 6.12 -2.90
N TRP A 289 -20.99 6.41 -3.21
CA TRP A 289 -20.20 5.58 -4.12
C TRP A 289 -19.81 4.24 -3.49
N GLN A 290 -19.48 4.23 -2.21
CA GLN A 290 -19.18 3.02 -1.44
C GLN A 290 -20.43 2.16 -1.23
N GLU A 291 -21.60 2.79 -1.05
CA GLU A 291 -22.89 2.10 -0.99
C GLU A 291 -23.20 1.43 -2.34
N LEU A 292 -23.02 2.15 -3.46
CA LEU A 292 -23.13 1.57 -4.80
C LEU A 292 -22.17 0.38 -4.99
N GLN A 293 -20.90 0.53 -4.61
CA GLN A 293 -19.90 -0.54 -4.71
C GLN A 293 -20.32 -1.77 -3.88
N THR A 294 -20.80 -1.57 -2.66
CA THR A 294 -21.27 -2.64 -1.78
C THR A 294 -22.48 -3.35 -2.37
N SER A 295 -23.47 -2.61 -2.90
CA SER A 295 -24.64 -3.20 -3.53
C SER A 295 -24.30 -4.01 -4.78
N ILE A 296 -23.35 -3.54 -5.61
CA ILE A 296 -22.84 -4.31 -6.75
C ILE A 296 -22.19 -5.62 -6.28
N ALA A 297 -21.32 -5.56 -5.27
CA ALA A 297 -20.64 -6.74 -4.74
C ALA A 297 -21.59 -7.76 -4.09
N GLN A 298 -22.72 -7.30 -3.56
CA GLN A 298 -23.76 -8.14 -2.95
C GLN A 298 -24.87 -8.57 -3.92
N HIS A 299 -24.74 -8.26 -5.21
CA HIS A 299 -25.77 -8.52 -6.24
C HIS A 299 -27.16 -7.96 -5.88
N GLN A 300 -27.20 -6.77 -5.27
CA GLN A 300 -28.42 -6.08 -4.86
C GLN A 300 -28.90 -5.09 -5.93
N ASP A 301 -29.48 -5.62 -7.00
CA ASP A 301 -29.75 -4.84 -8.23
C ASP A 301 -30.84 -3.78 -8.09
N ARG A 302 -31.74 -3.92 -7.10
CA ARG A 302 -32.95 -3.10 -6.98
C ARG A 302 -32.68 -1.59 -6.86
N TRP A 303 -31.54 -1.21 -6.29
CA TRP A 303 -31.25 0.18 -5.92
C TRP A 303 -30.06 0.79 -6.65
N LEU A 304 -29.42 0.05 -7.57
CA LEU A 304 -28.18 0.49 -8.23
C LEU A 304 -28.34 1.83 -8.96
N GLN A 305 -29.44 2.00 -9.69
CA GLN A 305 -29.70 3.23 -10.44
C GLN A 305 -29.91 4.45 -9.51
N SER A 306 -30.65 4.27 -8.41
CA SER A 306 -30.86 5.35 -7.44
C SER A 306 -29.57 5.72 -6.71
N LEU A 307 -28.77 4.72 -6.32
CA LEU A 307 -27.48 4.93 -5.66
C LEU A 307 -26.50 5.66 -6.57
N ALA A 308 -26.39 5.25 -7.84
CA ALA A 308 -25.56 5.93 -8.82
C ALA A 308 -26.01 7.38 -9.06
N ALA A 309 -27.32 7.62 -9.19
CA ALA A 309 -27.87 8.97 -9.33
C ALA A 309 -27.58 9.85 -8.12
N GLN A 310 -27.65 9.30 -6.90
CA GLN A 310 -27.30 10.00 -5.66
C GLN A 310 -25.80 10.30 -5.59
N ALA A 311 -24.95 9.35 -5.96
CA ALA A 311 -23.51 9.49 -5.92
C ALA A 311 -23.01 10.57 -6.91
N MET A 312 -23.57 10.61 -8.11
CA MET A 312 -23.25 11.63 -9.14
C MET A 312 -23.67 13.05 -8.75
N ARG A 313 -24.63 13.22 -7.83
CA ARG A 313 -25.12 14.52 -7.36
C ARG A 313 -24.27 15.12 -6.23
N GLN A 314 -23.32 14.37 -5.66
CA GLN A 314 -22.52 14.86 -4.56
C GLN A 314 -21.69 16.10 -4.97
N PRO A 315 -21.74 17.20 -4.19
CA PRO A 315 -20.94 18.37 -4.47
C PRO A 315 -19.45 18.08 -4.22
N ALA A 316 -18.58 18.71 -5.00
CA ALA A 316 -17.14 18.56 -4.81
C ALA A 316 -16.71 19.12 -3.45
N PHE A 317 -15.92 18.35 -2.70
CA PHE A 317 -15.27 18.82 -1.46
C PHE A 317 -13.91 19.50 -1.72
N TRP A 318 -13.40 19.42 -2.95
CA TRP A 318 -12.12 19.99 -3.37
C TRP A 318 -12.29 21.31 -4.10
N LEU A 319 -11.21 22.09 -4.17
CA LEU A 319 -11.21 23.32 -4.96
C LEU A 319 -11.30 23.00 -6.45
N ASN A 320 -12.27 23.59 -7.13
CA ASN A 320 -12.43 23.51 -8.57
C ASN A 320 -12.89 24.86 -9.14
N SER A 321 -12.96 24.97 -10.47
CA SER A 321 -13.37 26.21 -11.15
C SER A 321 -14.81 26.66 -10.84
N SER A 322 -15.63 25.79 -10.26
CA SER A 322 -17.00 26.08 -9.82
C SER A 322 -17.13 26.46 -8.34
N THR A 323 -16.05 26.40 -7.55
CA THR A 323 -16.09 26.80 -6.13
C THR A 323 -15.81 28.31 -6.03
N PRO A 324 -16.68 29.13 -5.39
CA PRO A 324 -16.35 30.52 -5.09
C PRO A 324 -15.07 30.59 -4.25
N ARG A 325 -14.17 31.51 -4.60
CA ARG A 325 -12.97 31.80 -3.80
C ARG A 325 -13.33 32.41 -2.46
#